data_AF-A0A347UJJ6-F1
#
_entry.id   AF-A0A347UJJ6-F1
#
_cell.length_a   1.000
_cell.length_b   1.000
_cell.length_c   1.000
_cell.angle_alpha   90.00
_cell.angle_beta   90.00
_cell.angle_gamma   90.00
#
_symmetry.space_group_name_H-M   'P 1'
#
loop_
_entity.id
_entity.type
_entity.pdbx_description
1 polymer ?
#
loop_
_entity_poly.entity_id
_entity_poly.type
_entity_poly.pdbx_seq_one_letter_code
_entity_poly.pdbx_strand_id
1 'polypeptide(L)'
;MAFLAFCFLMGLIAKTSWDFISNDKERRKLIEEYRLKPLSHLFLLVWMVFSVMFFIGIFVPVFGELEITDSGWQVWKVGIIGTFGCWVFTWFVDIDKIDQAP
;
A
#
# COMPACT_ATOMS: atom_id res chain seq x y z
N MET A 1 -8.31 19.16 2.38
CA MET A 1 -6.98 18.54 2.60
C MET A 1 -6.99 17.05 2.28
N ALA A 2 -7.77 16.21 2.98
CA ALA A 2 -7.76 14.74 2.77
C ALA A 2 -8.17 14.28 1.35
N PHE A 3 -9.13 14.97 0.71
CA PHE A 3 -9.54 14.65 -0.66
C PHE A 3 -8.41 14.88 -1.69
N LEU A 4 -7.60 15.93 -1.52
CA LEU A 4 -6.44 16.18 -2.37
C LEU A 4 -5.37 15.09 -2.20
N ALA A 5 -5.15 14.63 -0.96
CA ALA A 5 -4.24 13.51 -0.68
C ALA A 5 -4.73 12.21 -1.34
N PHE A 6 -6.04 11.95 -1.34
CA PHE A 6 -6.62 10.82 -2.07
C PHE A 6 -6.43 10.91 -3.58
N CYS A 7 -6.74 12.06 -4.20
CA CYS A 7 -6.52 12.25 -5.64
C CYS A 7 -5.05 12.09 -6.02
N PHE A 8 -4.13 12.59 -5.18
CA PHE A 8 -2.69 12.43 -5.40
C PHE A 8 -2.26 10.97 -5.29
N LEU A 9 -2.73 10.24 -4.28
CA LEU A 9 -2.44 8.82 -4.09
C LEU A 9 -2.94 7.99 -5.29
N MET A 10 -4.18 8.21 -5.73
CA MET A 10 -4.75 7.53 -6.89
C MET A 10 -4.01 7.89 -8.18
N GLY A 11 -3.61 9.16 -8.34
CA GLY A 11 -2.79 9.62 -9.45
C GLY A 11 -1.42 8.95 -9.51
N LEU A 12 -0.76 8.78 -8.37
CA LEU A 12 0.50 8.04 -8.27
C LEU A 12 0.32 6.57 -8.66
N ILE A 13 -0.70 5.88 -8.13
CA ILE A 13 -0.97 4.48 -8.47
C ILE A 13 -1.23 4.31 -9.97
N ALA A 14 -2.04 5.20 -10.56
CA ALA A 14 -2.34 5.18 -11.99
C ALA A 14 -1.09 5.42 -12.82
N LYS A 15 -0.26 6.40 -12.45
CA LYS A 15 1.01 6.68 -13.10
C LYS A 15 1.98 5.51 -13.01
N THR A 16 2.19 4.94 -11.81
CA THR A 16 3.09 3.80 -11.62
C THR A 16 2.63 2.58 -12.39
N SER A 17 1.31 2.31 -12.44
CA SER A 17 0.75 1.21 -13.22
C SER A 17 0.94 1.44 -14.73
N TRP A 18 0.79 2.68 -15.20
CA TRP A 18 1.05 3.05 -16.59
C TRP A 18 2.52 2.93 -16.97
N ASP A 19 3.41 3.46 -16.14
CA ASP A 19 4.86 3.38 -16.33
C ASP A 19 5.32 1.90 -16.37
N PHE A 20 4.75 1.04 -15.51
CA PHE A 20 5.01 -0.40 -15.52
C PHE A 20 4.61 -1.12 -16.82
N ILE A 21 3.48 -0.73 -17.42
CA ILE A 21 2.96 -1.35 -18.66
C ILE A 21 3.67 -0.78 -19.90
N SER A 22 3.93 0.52 -19.92
CA SER A 22 4.44 1.22 -21.09
C SER A 22 5.97 1.14 -21.24
N ASN A 23 6.71 0.88 -20.16
CA ASN A 23 8.16 1.01 -20.15
C ASN A 23 8.87 -0.28 -19.67
N ASP A 24 9.31 -1.09 -20.63
CA ASP A 24 9.91 -2.41 -20.36
C ASP A 24 11.24 -2.33 -19.58
N LYS A 25 11.94 -1.18 -19.63
CA LYS A 25 13.17 -0.94 -18.86
C LYS A 25 12.89 -0.72 -17.37
N GLU A 26 11.84 0.03 -17.04
CA GLU A 26 11.45 0.28 -15.65
C GLU A 26 10.90 -0.98 -15.00
N ARG A 27 10.12 -1.76 -15.76
CA ARG A 27 9.65 -3.08 -15.34
C ARG A 27 10.81 -4.01 -14.94
N ARG A 28 11.88 -4.08 -15.74
CA ARG A 28 13.06 -4.90 -15.39
C ARG A 28 13.77 -4.40 -14.13
N LYS A 29 13.94 -3.08 -14.00
CA LYS A 29 14.55 -2.46 -12.82
C LYS A 29 13.76 -2.79 -11.54
N LEU A 30 12.44 -2.69 -11.58
CA LEU A 30 11.55 -3.01 -10.46
C LEU A 30 11.61 -4.50 -10.08
N ILE A 31 11.68 -5.39 -11.07
CA ILE A 31 11.83 -6.83 -10.82
C ILE A 31 13.19 -7.15 -10.19
N GLU A 32 14.25 -6.47 -10.61
CA GLU A 32 15.59 -6.65 -10.06
C GLU A 32 15.71 -6.09 -8.64
N GLU A 33 15.10 -4.94 -8.35
CA GLU A 33 14.95 -4.40 -7.00
C GLU A 33 14.14 -5.34 -6.10
N TYR A 34 13.04 -5.92 -6.61
CA TYR A 34 12.26 -6.93 -5.87
C TYR A 34 13.07 -8.19 -5.53
N ARG A 35 14.00 -8.59 -6.41
CA ARG A 35 14.90 -9.71 -6.15
C ARG A 35 15.91 -9.39 -5.05
N LEU A 36 16.37 -8.15 -4.95
CA LEU A 36 17.37 -7.73 -3.97
C LEU A 36 16.75 -7.44 -2.59
N LYS A 37 15.51 -6.96 -2.54
CA LYS A 37 14.82 -6.55 -1.31
C LYS A 37 13.36 -7.02 -1.26
N PRO A 38 13.11 -8.34 -1.21
CA PRO A 38 11.77 -8.87 -1.32
C PRO A 38 10.88 -8.50 -0.13
N LEU A 39 11.41 -8.42 1.10
CA LEU A 39 10.58 -8.12 2.28
C LEU A 39 10.20 -6.65 2.35
N SER A 40 11.12 -5.74 2.04
CA SER A 40 10.82 -4.30 1.97
C SER A 40 9.73 -4.01 0.93
N HIS A 41 9.82 -4.63 -0.25
CA HIS A 41 8.80 -4.46 -1.28
C HIS A 41 7.45 -5.08 -0.91
N LEU A 42 7.44 -6.26 -0.30
CA LEU A 42 6.21 -6.90 0.17
C LEU A 42 5.53 -6.06 1.25
N PHE A 43 6.30 -5.54 2.21
CA PHE A 43 5.79 -4.64 3.24
C PHE A 43 5.21 -3.35 2.65
N LEU A 44 5.92 -2.71 1.73
CA LEU A 44 5.43 -1.51 1.05
C LEU A 44 4.13 -1.78 0.28
N LEU A 45 4.01 -2.94 -0.37
CA LEU A 45 2.79 -3.34 -1.08
C LEU A 45 1.63 -3.52 -0.10
N VAL A 46 1.84 -4.22 1.02
CA VAL A 46 0.83 -4.41 2.07
C VAL A 46 0.40 -3.06 2.65
N TRP A 47 1.36 -2.18 2.96
CA TRP A 47 1.06 -0.84 3.48
C TRP A 47 0.30 0.02 2.47
N MET A 48 0.65 -0.07 1.18
CA MET A 48 -0.05 0.61 0.10
C MET A 48 -1.49 0.10 -0.03
N VAL A 49 -1.72 -1.21 0.03
CA VAL A 49 -3.07 -1.80 0.00
C VAL A 49 -3.91 -1.29 1.16
N PHE A 50 -3.39 -1.30 2.39
CA PHE A 50 -4.13 -0.77 3.54
C PHE A 50 -4.42 0.73 3.41
N SER A 51 -3.47 1.51 2.88
CA SER A 51 -3.65 2.94 2.64
C SER A 51 -4.77 3.19 1.61
N VAL A 52 -4.77 2.43 0.52
CA VAL A 52 -5.81 2.49 -0.50
C VAL A 52 -7.17 2.09 0.06
N MET A 53 -7.25 0.98 0.82
CA MET A 53 -8.49 0.56 1.49
C MET A 53 -9.02 1.62 2.45
N PHE A 54 -8.13 2.28 3.20
CA PHE A 54 -8.50 3.37 4.10
C PHE A 54 -9.12 4.55 3.34
N PHE A 55 -8.43 5.05 2.31
CA PHE A 55 -8.91 6.22 1.58
C PHE A 55 -10.13 5.91 0.71
N ILE A 56 -10.16 4.76 0.02
CA ILE A 56 -11.34 4.33 -0.74
C ILE A 56 -12.52 4.11 0.21
N GLY A 57 -12.30 3.49 1.37
CA GLY A 57 -13.37 3.28 2.35
C GLY A 57 -13.93 4.57 2.94
N ILE A 58 -13.13 5.64 3.06
CA ILE A 58 -13.61 6.96 3.49
C ILE A 58 -14.33 7.71 2.36
N PHE A 59 -13.76 7.72 1.16
CA PHE A 59 -14.22 8.58 0.06
C PHE A 59 -15.27 7.93 -0.84
N VAL A 60 -15.40 6.60 -0.80
CA VAL A 60 -16.42 5.85 -1.55
C VAL A 60 -17.26 5.05 -0.55
N PRO A 61 -18.37 5.62 -0.04
CA PRO A 61 -19.18 5.01 1.02
C PRO A 61 -19.66 3.60 0.70
N VAL A 62 -19.97 3.35 -0.58
CA VAL A 62 -20.39 2.03 -1.10
C VAL A 62 -19.38 0.93 -0.77
N PHE A 63 -18.08 1.23 -0.81
CA PHE A 63 -17.03 0.29 -0.42
C PHE A 63 -16.68 0.38 1.07
N GLY A 64 -16.82 1.55 1.69
CA GLY A 64 -16.52 1.75 3.10
C GLY A 64 -17.41 0.96 4.05
N GLU A 65 -18.69 0.84 3.71
CA GLU A 65 -19.68 0.13 4.52
C GLU A 65 -19.69 -1.39 4.28
N LEU A 66 -18.92 -1.88 3.31
CA LEU A 66 -18.76 -3.32 3.12
C LEU A 66 -18.09 -3.95 4.33
N GLU A 67 -18.66 -5.04 4.79
CA GLU A 67 -18.11 -5.87 5.84
C GLU A 67 -17.18 -6.89 5.20
N ILE A 68 -15.89 -6.85 5.56
CA ILE A 68 -14.89 -7.78 5.00
C ILE A 68 -15.02 -9.18 5.62
N THR A 69 -15.73 -9.31 6.74
CA THR A 69 -15.81 -10.55 7.52
C THR A 69 -17.14 -10.61 8.27
N ASP A 70 -17.58 -11.81 8.65
CA ASP A 70 -18.79 -12.06 9.48
C ASP A 70 -18.78 -11.33 10.84
N SER A 71 -17.66 -10.70 11.20
CA SER A 71 -17.48 -9.89 12.40
C SER A 71 -17.95 -8.43 12.25
N GLY A 72 -18.44 -8.01 11.09
CA GLY A 72 -18.96 -6.65 10.86
C GLY A 72 -17.88 -5.57 10.70
N TRP A 73 -16.65 -5.97 10.38
CA TRP A 73 -15.54 -5.03 10.21
C TRP A 73 -15.60 -4.32 8.86
N GLN A 74 -15.85 -3.01 8.92
CA GLN A 74 -15.89 -2.12 7.77
C GLN A 74 -14.51 -1.97 7.11
N VAL A 75 -14.48 -1.88 5.78
CA VAL A 75 -13.24 -1.77 4.97
C VAL A 75 -12.32 -0.66 5.45
N TRP A 76 -12.87 0.52 5.77
CA TRP A 76 -12.06 1.66 6.20
C TRP A 76 -11.43 1.45 7.58
N LYS A 77 -12.05 0.66 8.47
CA LYS A 77 -11.49 0.31 9.80
C LYS A 77 -10.32 -0.65 9.66
N VAL A 78 -10.41 -1.61 8.75
CA VAL A 78 -9.29 -2.50 8.44
C VAL A 78 -8.15 -1.71 7.79
N GLY A 79 -8.47 -0.82 6.85
CA GLY A 79 -7.50 0.06 6.20
C GLY A 79 -6.77 0.97 7.20
N ILE A 80 -7.48 1.62 8.13
CA ILE A 80 -6.85 2.52 9.11
C ILE A 80 -5.94 1.75 10.06
N ILE A 81 -6.40 0.61 10.60
CA ILE A 81 -5.62 -0.20 11.53
C ILE A 81 -4.39 -0.78 10.85
N GLY A 82 -4.52 -1.27 9.62
CA GLY A 82 -3.38 -1.77 8.84
C GLY A 82 -2.37 -0.66 8.50
N THR A 83 -2.84 0.51 8.06
CA THR A 83 -1.96 1.64 7.69
C THR A 83 -1.19 2.19 8.88
N PHE A 84 -1.88 2.43 10.01
CA PHE A 84 -1.24 2.90 11.23
C PHE A 84 -0.39 1.81 11.89
N GLY A 85 -0.81 0.54 11.80
CA GLY A 85 -0.03 -0.61 12.25
C GLY A 85 1.30 -0.72 11.51
N CYS A 86 1.29 -0.63 10.18
CA CYS A 86 2.51 -0.57 9.36
C CYS A 86 3.36 0.64 9.73
N TRP A 87 2.76 1.83 9.90
CA TRP A 87 3.51 3.02 10.28
C TRP A 87 4.22 2.85 11.64
N VAL A 88 3.52 2.38 12.67
CA VAL A 88 4.11 2.09 13.98
C VAL A 88 5.18 0.99 13.87
N PHE A 89 4.94 -0.04 13.05
CA PHE A 89 5.92 -1.11 12.83
C PHE A 89 7.26 -0.59 12.30
N THR A 90 7.25 0.41 11.41
CA THR A 90 8.50 1.02 10.91
C THR A 90 9.34 1.71 11.98
N TRP A 91 8.76 2.06 13.13
CA TRP A 91 9.52 2.67 14.23
C TRP A 91 10.33 1.65 15.02
N PHE A 92 9.88 0.39 15.04
CA PHE A 92 10.52 -0.68 15.80
C PHE A 92 11.33 -1.63 14.92
N VAL A 93 10.96 -1.74 13.65
CA VAL A 93 11.56 -2.70 12.72
C VAL A 93 12.07 -1.98 11.48
N ASP A 94 13.39 -2.02 11.31
CA ASP A 94 14.06 -1.56 10.11
C ASP A 94 14.08 -2.73 9.09
N ILE A 95 13.06 -2.78 8.25
CA ILE A 95 12.86 -3.87 7.28
C ILE A 95 14.00 -3.93 6.27
N ASP A 96 14.61 -2.79 5.95
CA ASP A 96 15.77 -2.72 5.07
C ASP A 96 17.02 -3.35 5.68
N LYS A 97 17.13 -3.40 7.02
CA LYS A 97 18.20 -4.15 7.71
C LYS A 97 17.95 -5.65 7.71
N ILE A 98 16.69 -6.08 7.69
CA ILE A 98 16.33 -7.51 7.62
C ILE A 98 16.63 -8.07 6.23
N ASP A 99 16.34 -7.32 5.17
CA ASP A 99 16.70 -7.70 3.79
C ASP A 99 18.23 -7.71 3.54
N GLN A 100 19.02 -7.07 4.41
CA GLN A 100 20.49 -7.07 4.37
C GLN A 100 21.14 -8.11 5.30
N ALA A 101 20.34 -8.82 6.09
CA ALA A 101 20.85 -9.93 6.90
C ALA A 101 21.24 -11.10 5.97
N PRO A 102 22.42 -11.70 6.15
CA PRO A 102 22.96 -12.74 5.27
C PRO A 102 22.12 -14.01 5.21
#